data_AF-A0A5N5RKV7-F1
#
_entry.id   AF-A0A5N5RKV7-F1
#
_cell.length_a   1.000
_cell.length_b   1.000
_cell.length_c   1.000
_cell.angle_alpha   90.00
_cell.angle_beta   90.00
_cell.angle_gamma   90.00
#
_symmetry.space_group_name_H-M   'P 1'
#
loop_
_entity.id
_entity.type
_entity.pdbx_description
1 polymer ?
#
loop_
_entity_poly.entity_id
_entity_poly.type
_entity_poly.pdbx_seq_one_letter_code
_entity_poly.pdbx_strand_id
1 'polypeptide(L)'
;MRAFRSLGLRAAAAVAAAALMLVAPACGYRQSQEQVPKPQQSERIAGSMQDFAKLLLEQNGGEMGDVQKSAVKKAATSGKVTAADYETGVSGYRQCMLDLGYKEIIFIDIGRGLKVEATHKTGTDEQEKKYIDDSSDCNSRHMQSVGALYEKQIGNPSLIKDHYEAVAECLKKEKLVDPSYDGRQYKAESEKYMDLIGENNKTEWPYSFDKDKKAEVNICKFTNGELDVDPDWPWEYIY
;
A
#
# COMPACT_ATOMS: atom_id res chain seq x y z
N MET A 1 -16.33 42.96 -24.35
CA MET A 1 -15.72 44.26 -24.73
C MET A 1 -15.21 44.96 -23.47
N ARG A 2 -14.23 45.86 -23.63
CA ARG A 2 -13.72 46.82 -22.61
C ARG A 2 -14.84 47.72 -22.05
N ALA A 3 -14.72 48.42 -20.93
CA ALA A 3 -13.85 48.39 -19.74
C ALA A 3 -14.36 49.47 -18.75
N PHE A 4 -13.93 49.46 -17.49
CA PHE A 4 -13.89 50.68 -16.67
C PHE A 4 -12.56 50.80 -15.90
N ARG A 5 -12.27 52.00 -15.40
CA ARG A 5 -10.92 52.59 -15.35
C ARG A 5 -10.25 52.59 -13.98
N SER A 6 -9.03 52.04 -13.96
CA SER A 6 -7.75 52.66 -13.54
C SER A 6 -7.53 53.35 -12.18
N LEU A 7 -6.43 52.91 -11.55
CA LEU A 7 -5.34 53.67 -10.90
C LEU A 7 -5.57 54.41 -9.56
N GLY A 8 -4.65 54.12 -8.62
CA GLY A 8 -4.49 54.83 -7.35
C GLY A 8 -3.24 54.39 -6.56
N LEU A 9 -2.09 54.28 -7.23
CA LEU A 9 -0.83 53.83 -6.59
C LEU A 9 -0.23 54.96 -5.73
N ARG A 10 0.07 54.69 -4.44
CA ARG A 10 0.98 55.53 -3.63
C ARG A 10 1.89 54.66 -2.77
N ALA A 11 3.15 54.56 -3.18
CA ALA A 11 4.24 54.11 -2.32
C ALA A 11 4.82 55.30 -1.55
N ALA A 12 5.22 55.07 -0.30
CA ALA A 12 6.15 55.93 0.43
C ALA A 12 6.93 55.07 1.43
N ALA A 13 8.26 55.03 1.29
CA ALA A 13 9.16 54.36 2.22
C ALA A 13 9.68 55.36 3.26
N ALA A 14 10.03 54.90 4.46
CA ALA A 14 10.70 55.71 5.48
C ALA A 14 11.73 54.89 6.28
N VAL A 15 12.94 55.44 6.39
CA VAL A 15 14.19 54.77 6.78
C VAL A 15 15.10 55.80 7.47
N ALA A 16 15.79 55.54 8.58
CA ALA A 16 15.66 54.49 9.60
C ALA A 16 16.42 54.94 10.86
N ALA A 17 16.24 54.26 12.01
CA ALA A 17 17.04 54.55 13.20
C ALA A 17 17.43 53.26 13.96
N ALA A 18 18.74 53.07 14.14
CA ALA A 18 19.31 52.02 14.96
C ALA A 18 19.57 52.51 16.40
N ALA A 19 19.54 51.61 17.37
CA ALA A 19 20.08 51.85 18.71
C ALA A 19 21.02 50.69 19.08
N LEU A 20 22.30 51.01 19.33
CA LEU A 20 23.29 50.04 19.82
C LEU A 20 23.01 49.72 21.28
N MET A 21 23.10 48.43 21.63
CA MET A 21 23.36 47.95 22.99
C MET A 21 24.51 46.95 22.92
N LEU A 22 25.72 47.38 23.31
CA LEU A 22 26.86 46.50 23.52
C LEU A 22 26.78 45.90 24.93
N VAL A 23 26.73 44.57 25.03
CA VAL A 23 26.94 43.86 26.30
C VAL A 23 27.93 42.71 26.06
N ALA A 24 28.88 42.55 27.00
CA ALA A 24 30.08 41.73 26.90
C ALA A 24 29.81 40.20 26.86
N PRO A 25 30.78 39.37 26.40
CA PRO A 25 30.57 37.93 26.23
C PRO A 25 30.64 37.18 27.57
N ALA A 26 29.51 36.62 28.01
CA ALA A 26 29.49 35.54 28.98
C ALA A 26 29.52 34.19 28.24
N CYS A 27 30.48 33.33 28.58
CA CYS A 27 30.55 31.97 28.04
C CYS A 27 29.38 31.10 28.56
N GLY A 28 28.25 31.17 27.88
CA GLY A 28 27.14 30.23 28.04
C GLY A 28 27.29 29.06 27.08
N TYR A 29 27.46 27.84 27.63
CA TYR A 29 27.51 26.60 26.86
C TYR A 29 26.17 26.42 26.12
N ARG A 30 26.13 26.79 24.83
CA ARG A 30 24.92 26.69 24.00
C ARG A 30 24.74 25.24 23.61
N GLN A 31 24.20 24.46 24.53
CA GLN A 31 23.77 23.09 24.28
C GLN A 31 22.67 23.17 23.22
N SER A 32 23.05 22.89 21.97
CA SER A 32 22.08 22.62 20.91
C SER A 32 21.25 21.45 21.39
N GLN A 33 20.03 21.73 21.85
CA GLN A 33 19.03 20.68 21.91
C GLN A 33 18.80 20.26 20.47
N GLU A 34 19.44 19.16 20.07
CA GLU A 34 18.83 18.27 19.10
C GLU A 34 17.39 18.06 19.59
N GLN A 35 16.44 18.62 18.85
CA GLN A 35 15.07 18.18 18.97
C GLN A 35 15.10 16.74 18.53
N VAL A 36 15.20 15.82 19.50
CA VAL A 36 14.88 14.40 19.31
C VAL A 36 13.58 14.42 18.52
N PRO A 37 13.57 13.95 17.26
CA PRO A 37 12.35 14.02 16.46
C PRO A 37 11.28 13.29 17.25
N LYS A 38 10.21 14.00 17.63
CA LYS A 38 9.03 13.32 18.17
C LYS A 38 8.71 12.21 17.18
N PRO A 39 8.48 10.96 17.62
CA PRO A 39 8.08 9.88 16.73
C PRO A 39 6.97 10.41 15.84
N GLN A 40 7.27 10.59 14.56
CA GLN A 40 6.32 11.15 13.61
C GLN A 40 5.27 10.06 13.44
N GLN A 41 4.16 10.21 14.17
CA GLN A 41 3.12 9.21 14.22
C GLN A 41 2.64 8.97 12.78
N SER A 42 2.94 7.77 12.30
CA SER A 42 2.71 7.33 10.92
C SER A 42 1.29 7.69 10.50
N GLU A 43 1.13 8.31 9.32
CA GLU A 43 -0.20 8.57 8.81
C GLU A 43 -0.93 7.25 8.61
N ARG A 44 -2.21 7.18 8.96
CA ARG A 44 -3.00 5.95 8.91
C ARG A 44 -4.14 6.05 7.90
N ILE A 45 -4.45 4.93 7.25
CA ILE A 45 -5.56 4.77 6.31
C ILE A 45 -6.90 4.98 7.03
N ALA A 46 -7.04 4.44 8.25
CA ALA A 46 -8.17 4.70 9.15
C ALA A 46 -7.75 4.53 10.62
N GLY A 47 -8.61 4.96 11.55
CA GLY A 47 -8.36 4.86 13.00
C GLY A 47 -8.41 3.42 13.55
N SER A 48 -9.12 2.52 12.88
CA SER A 48 -9.27 1.11 13.27
C SER A 48 -9.69 0.24 12.07
N MET A 49 -9.60 -1.08 12.19
CA MET A 49 -10.13 -2.01 11.17
C MET A 49 -11.65 -1.86 10.98
N GLN A 50 -12.40 -1.52 12.03
CA GLN A 50 -13.82 -1.19 11.94
C GLN A 50 -14.04 0.05 11.06
N ASP A 51 -13.23 1.09 11.24
CA ASP A 51 -13.35 2.33 10.48
C ASP A 51 -12.88 2.16 9.02
N PHE A 52 -11.86 1.31 8.79
CA PHE A 52 -11.48 0.92 7.44
C PHE A 52 -12.58 0.14 6.72
N ALA A 53 -13.26 -0.79 7.41
CA ALA A 53 -14.42 -1.48 6.84
C ALA A 53 -15.61 -0.53 6.56
N LYS A 54 -15.83 0.51 7.37
CA LYS A 54 -16.83 1.56 7.07
C LYS A 54 -16.42 2.36 5.84
N LEU A 55 -15.16 2.79 5.74
CA LEU A 55 -14.62 3.51 4.58
C LEU A 55 -14.82 2.71 3.28
N LEU A 56 -14.56 1.39 3.31
CA LEU A 56 -14.80 0.50 2.17
C LEU A 56 -16.29 0.38 1.81
N LEU A 57 -17.21 0.41 2.79
CA LEU A 57 -18.66 0.45 2.51
C LEU A 57 -19.11 1.80 1.91
N GLU A 58 -18.49 2.90 2.32
CA GLU A 58 -18.78 4.24 1.79
C GLU A 58 -18.25 4.41 0.36
N GLN A 59 -17.05 3.90 0.07
CA GLN A 59 -16.39 4.00 -1.23
C GLN A 59 -16.94 2.99 -2.24
N ASN A 60 -16.94 1.70 -1.89
CA ASN A 60 -17.16 0.60 -2.84
C ASN A 60 -18.54 -0.07 -2.68
N GLY A 61 -19.30 0.32 -1.65
CA GLY A 61 -20.53 -0.38 -1.26
C GLY A 61 -21.65 -0.37 -2.31
N GLY A 62 -21.56 0.46 -3.35
CA GLY A 62 -22.47 0.43 -4.51
C GLY A 62 -22.23 -0.76 -5.45
N GLU A 63 -20.98 -1.22 -5.54
CA GLU A 63 -20.52 -2.23 -6.51
C GLU A 63 -20.44 -3.64 -5.90
N MET A 64 -20.21 -3.72 -4.57
CA MET A 64 -20.18 -4.98 -3.84
C MET A 64 -21.48 -5.79 -4.00
N GLY A 65 -21.34 -7.06 -4.40
CA GLY A 65 -22.39 -8.06 -4.28
C GLY A 65 -22.71 -8.37 -2.81
N ASP A 66 -23.93 -8.87 -2.56
CA ASP A 66 -24.49 -9.02 -1.20
C ASP A 66 -23.61 -9.82 -0.24
N VAL A 67 -22.93 -10.86 -0.75
CA VAL A 67 -22.04 -11.72 0.06
C VAL A 67 -20.86 -10.92 0.61
N GLN A 68 -20.11 -10.23 -0.26
CA GLN A 68 -19.01 -9.37 0.13
C GLN A 68 -19.50 -8.24 1.04
N LYS A 69 -20.59 -7.55 0.64
CA LYS A 69 -21.18 -6.45 1.40
C LYS A 69 -21.61 -6.87 2.81
N SER A 70 -22.08 -8.10 2.97
CA SER A 70 -22.40 -8.71 4.27
C SER A 70 -21.13 -8.94 5.11
N ALA A 71 -20.07 -9.51 4.53
CA ALA A 71 -18.79 -9.69 5.21
C ALA A 71 -18.16 -8.36 5.67
N VAL A 72 -18.13 -7.33 4.81
CA VAL A 72 -17.59 -6.01 5.16
C VAL A 72 -18.45 -5.33 6.24
N LYS A 73 -19.79 -5.47 6.21
CA LYS A 73 -20.68 -5.01 7.30
C LYS A 73 -20.39 -5.70 8.64
N LYS A 74 -20.09 -7.00 8.65
CA LYS A 74 -19.64 -7.69 9.87
C LYS A 74 -18.32 -7.08 10.35
N ALA A 75 -17.33 -6.92 9.47
CA ALA A 75 -16.04 -6.34 9.79
C ALA A 75 -16.12 -4.90 10.34
N ALA A 76 -17.07 -4.09 9.87
CA ALA A 76 -17.35 -2.75 10.40
C ALA A 76 -17.83 -2.74 11.86
N THR A 77 -18.22 -3.90 12.42
CA THR A 77 -18.55 -4.07 13.84
C THR A 77 -17.49 -4.88 14.60
N SER A 78 -16.98 -5.98 14.03
CA SER A 78 -16.02 -6.89 14.67
C SER A 78 -14.56 -6.45 14.58
N GLY A 79 -14.21 -5.60 13.61
CA GLY A 79 -12.84 -5.26 13.23
C GLY A 79 -12.10 -6.39 12.52
N LYS A 80 -12.78 -7.46 12.09
CA LYS A 80 -12.18 -8.67 11.53
C LYS A 80 -13.01 -9.29 10.41
N VAL A 81 -12.32 -9.80 9.39
CA VAL A 81 -12.85 -10.75 8.40
C VAL A 81 -12.26 -12.14 8.67
N THR A 82 -13.04 -13.20 8.45
CA THR A 82 -12.55 -14.58 8.59
C THR A 82 -11.89 -15.06 7.29
N ALA A 83 -11.04 -16.09 7.40
CA ALA A 83 -10.52 -16.76 6.20
C ALA A 83 -11.65 -17.31 5.31
N ALA A 84 -12.78 -17.75 5.90
CA ALA A 84 -13.94 -18.19 5.14
C ALA A 84 -14.63 -17.05 4.38
N ASP A 85 -14.73 -15.84 4.96
CA ASP A 85 -15.26 -14.67 4.23
C ASP A 85 -14.35 -14.32 3.04
N TYR A 86 -13.02 -14.36 3.22
CA TYR A 86 -12.03 -14.12 2.16
C TYR A 86 -12.11 -15.18 1.04
N GLU A 87 -12.07 -16.46 1.38
CA GLU A 87 -12.17 -17.59 0.44
C GLU A 87 -13.49 -17.60 -0.33
N THR A 88 -14.58 -17.13 0.30
CA THR A 88 -15.86 -16.92 -0.39
C THR A 88 -15.77 -15.81 -1.43
N GLY A 89 -15.03 -14.74 -1.15
CA GLY A 89 -14.76 -13.66 -2.11
C GLY A 89 -13.91 -14.13 -3.29
N VAL A 90 -12.79 -14.81 -3.01
CA VAL A 90 -11.91 -15.44 -4.01
C VAL A 90 -12.69 -16.41 -4.92
N SER A 91 -13.51 -17.27 -4.32
CA SER A 91 -14.35 -18.23 -5.06
C SER A 91 -15.44 -17.54 -5.90
N GLY A 92 -16.03 -16.46 -5.38
CA GLY A 92 -17.01 -15.65 -6.10
C GLY A 92 -16.43 -14.93 -7.30
N TYR A 93 -15.24 -14.34 -7.14
CA TYR A 93 -14.48 -13.76 -8.25
C TYR A 93 -14.18 -14.80 -9.33
N ARG A 94 -13.65 -15.97 -8.92
CA ARG A 94 -13.34 -17.08 -9.83
C ARG A 94 -14.57 -17.51 -10.63
N GLN A 95 -15.71 -17.70 -9.97
CA GLN A 95 -16.95 -18.11 -10.67
C GLN A 95 -17.44 -17.02 -11.62
N CYS A 96 -17.37 -15.75 -11.24
CA CYS A 96 -17.74 -14.62 -12.09
C CYS A 96 -16.94 -14.60 -13.41
N MET A 97 -15.62 -14.80 -13.34
CA MET A 97 -14.77 -14.90 -14.53
C MET A 97 -15.10 -16.15 -15.38
N LEU A 98 -15.31 -17.31 -14.77
CA LEU A 98 -15.71 -18.52 -15.50
C LEU A 98 -17.07 -18.36 -16.21
N ASP A 99 -18.03 -17.66 -15.58
CA ASP A 99 -19.35 -17.37 -16.15
C ASP A 99 -19.27 -16.38 -17.32
N LEU A 100 -18.29 -15.47 -17.33
CA LEU A 100 -17.98 -14.59 -18.47
C LEU A 100 -17.27 -15.30 -19.63
N GLY A 101 -16.87 -16.55 -19.43
CA GLY A 101 -16.35 -17.44 -20.47
C GLY A 101 -14.85 -17.71 -20.40
N TYR A 102 -14.12 -17.12 -19.44
CA TYR A 102 -12.72 -17.48 -19.19
C TYR A 102 -12.61 -18.97 -18.83
N LYS A 103 -11.53 -19.63 -19.29
CA LYS A 103 -11.39 -21.09 -19.18
C LYS A 103 -10.60 -21.53 -17.95
N GLU A 104 -9.74 -20.65 -17.47
CA GLU A 104 -8.79 -20.91 -16.41
C GLU A 104 -8.62 -19.62 -15.61
N ILE A 105 -8.66 -19.76 -14.28
CA ILE A 105 -8.43 -18.74 -13.27
C ILE A 105 -7.79 -19.49 -12.11
N ILE A 106 -6.49 -19.25 -11.89
CA ILE A 106 -5.63 -20.00 -10.98
C ILE A 106 -5.26 -19.08 -9.82
N PHE A 107 -5.60 -19.52 -8.61
CA PHE A 107 -5.14 -18.85 -7.40
C PHE A 107 -3.96 -19.59 -6.80
N ILE A 108 -2.85 -18.87 -6.65
CA ILE A 108 -1.61 -19.31 -6.01
C ILE A 108 -1.68 -18.91 -4.54
N ASP A 109 -1.53 -19.87 -3.62
CA ASP A 109 -1.42 -19.60 -2.18
C ASP A 109 0.01 -19.12 -1.89
N ILE A 110 0.14 -17.85 -1.47
CA ILE A 110 1.43 -17.24 -1.10
C ILE A 110 1.73 -17.37 0.40
N GLY A 111 0.88 -18.09 1.14
CA GLY A 111 0.99 -18.34 2.56
C GLY A 111 -0.06 -17.60 3.39
N ARG A 112 -0.34 -18.14 4.58
CA ARG A 112 -1.34 -17.62 5.54
C ARG A 112 -2.76 -17.52 4.96
N GLY A 113 -3.06 -18.26 3.90
CA GLY A 113 -4.35 -18.23 3.20
C GLY A 113 -4.54 -17.00 2.32
N LEU A 114 -3.48 -16.23 2.03
CA LEU A 114 -3.51 -15.19 1.01
C LEU A 114 -3.31 -15.82 -0.37
N LYS A 115 -4.08 -15.36 -1.33
CA LYS A 115 -4.09 -15.87 -2.70
C LYS A 115 -3.90 -14.75 -3.71
N VAL A 116 -3.06 -15.01 -4.69
CA VAL A 116 -2.87 -14.15 -5.87
C VAL A 116 -3.36 -14.88 -7.10
N GLU A 117 -3.98 -14.16 -8.02
CA GLU A 117 -4.28 -14.69 -9.35
C GLU A 117 -2.97 -14.89 -10.13
N ALA A 118 -2.88 -15.93 -10.93
CA ALA A 118 -1.72 -16.19 -11.76
C ALA A 118 -1.68 -15.20 -12.94
N THR A 119 -0.49 -14.87 -13.41
CA THR A 119 -0.37 -14.00 -14.59
C THR A 119 -0.84 -14.76 -15.84
N HIS A 120 -1.71 -14.16 -16.64
CA HIS A 120 -2.05 -14.71 -17.95
C HIS A 120 -0.98 -14.39 -19.00
N LYS A 121 -0.93 -15.19 -20.06
CA LYS A 121 -0.15 -14.83 -21.25
C LYS A 121 -0.78 -13.64 -21.97
N THR A 122 0.06 -12.83 -22.60
CA THR A 122 -0.37 -11.67 -23.39
C THR A 122 -1.27 -12.08 -24.55
N GLY A 123 -2.46 -11.49 -24.63
CA GLY A 123 -3.40 -11.61 -25.75
C GLY A 123 -3.28 -10.45 -26.75
N THR A 124 -4.35 -10.18 -27.50
CA THR A 124 -4.48 -8.92 -28.27
C THR A 124 -4.93 -7.77 -27.36
N ASP A 125 -4.70 -6.52 -27.76
CA ASP A 125 -5.14 -5.32 -27.03
C ASP A 125 -6.64 -5.36 -26.65
N GLU A 126 -7.50 -5.96 -27.49
CA GLU A 126 -8.93 -6.14 -27.21
C GLU A 126 -9.20 -7.22 -26.15
N GLN A 127 -8.46 -8.33 -26.17
CA GLN A 127 -8.57 -9.39 -25.16
C GLN A 127 -8.07 -8.88 -23.80
N GLU A 128 -6.92 -8.21 -23.79
CA GLU A 128 -6.32 -7.55 -22.63
C GLU A 128 -7.28 -6.53 -22.01
N LYS A 129 -7.82 -5.63 -22.83
CA LYS A 129 -8.81 -4.65 -22.36
C LYS A 129 -10.05 -5.33 -21.78
N LYS A 130 -10.59 -6.34 -22.46
CA LYS A 130 -11.76 -7.08 -21.97
C LYS A 130 -11.47 -7.77 -20.64
N TYR A 131 -10.29 -8.40 -20.49
CA TYR A 131 -9.87 -9.02 -19.24
C TYR A 131 -9.78 -8.01 -18.09
N ILE A 132 -9.18 -6.84 -18.32
CA ILE A 132 -9.09 -5.77 -17.32
C ILE A 132 -10.48 -5.27 -16.89
N ASP A 133 -11.37 -5.02 -17.85
CA ASP A 133 -12.74 -4.56 -17.56
C ASP A 133 -13.53 -5.64 -16.77
N ASP A 134 -13.53 -6.90 -17.24
CA ASP A 134 -14.24 -8.02 -16.63
C ASP A 134 -13.69 -8.38 -15.23
N SER A 135 -12.36 -8.47 -15.08
CA SER A 135 -11.72 -8.79 -13.79
C SER A 135 -11.93 -7.68 -12.77
N SER A 136 -11.90 -6.41 -13.19
CA SER A 136 -12.26 -5.27 -12.33
C SER A 136 -13.71 -5.40 -11.81
N ASP A 137 -14.67 -5.68 -12.69
CA ASP A 137 -16.09 -5.86 -12.34
C ASP A 137 -16.35 -7.08 -11.44
N CYS A 138 -15.67 -8.21 -11.71
CA CYS A 138 -15.75 -9.38 -10.85
C CYS A 138 -15.08 -9.14 -9.49
N ASN A 139 -13.97 -8.43 -9.45
CA ASN A 139 -13.22 -8.15 -8.21
C ASN A 139 -14.00 -7.18 -7.31
N SER A 140 -14.47 -6.05 -7.84
CA SER A 140 -15.26 -5.06 -7.09
C SER A 140 -16.51 -5.68 -6.48
N ARG A 141 -17.19 -6.58 -7.23
CA ARG A 141 -18.38 -7.29 -6.79
C ARG A 141 -18.10 -8.35 -5.72
N HIS A 142 -17.04 -9.15 -5.86
CA HIS A 142 -16.86 -10.36 -5.04
C HIS A 142 -15.73 -10.30 -4.00
N MET A 143 -14.59 -9.66 -4.30
CA MET A 143 -13.34 -9.89 -3.56
C MET A 143 -12.67 -8.62 -3.00
N GLN A 144 -12.64 -7.51 -3.75
CA GLN A 144 -11.75 -6.36 -3.51
C GLN A 144 -11.68 -5.87 -2.05
N SER A 145 -12.83 -5.63 -1.43
CA SER A 145 -12.92 -5.04 -0.09
C SER A 145 -12.81 -6.08 1.05
N VAL A 146 -13.21 -7.33 0.82
CA VAL A 146 -12.94 -8.41 1.78
C VAL A 146 -11.46 -8.84 1.74
N GLY A 147 -10.83 -8.82 0.55
CA GLY A 147 -9.40 -8.99 0.33
C GLY A 147 -8.57 -7.92 1.05
N ALA A 148 -8.85 -6.65 0.77
CA ALA A 148 -8.17 -5.53 1.44
C ALA A 148 -8.26 -5.61 2.98
N LEU A 149 -9.40 -6.02 3.54
CA LEU A 149 -9.53 -6.23 4.99
C LEU A 149 -8.69 -7.42 5.50
N TYR A 150 -8.63 -8.52 4.75
CA TYR A 150 -7.89 -9.72 5.12
C TYR A 150 -6.36 -9.50 5.03
N GLU A 151 -5.91 -8.83 3.97
CA GLU A 151 -4.53 -8.38 3.75
C GLU A 151 -4.06 -7.47 4.89
N LYS A 152 -4.80 -6.39 5.17
CA LYS A 152 -4.43 -5.48 6.27
C LYS A 152 -4.47 -6.16 7.63
N GLN A 153 -5.42 -7.07 7.88
CA GLN A 153 -5.42 -7.87 9.11
C GLN A 153 -4.13 -8.73 9.28
N ILE A 154 -3.54 -9.20 8.18
CA ILE A 154 -2.31 -10.00 8.21
C ILE A 154 -1.06 -9.12 8.39
N GLY A 155 -0.79 -8.24 7.43
CA GLY A 155 0.51 -7.54 7.32
C GLY A 155 0.50 -6.07 7.71
N ASN A 156 -0.67 -5.43 7.90
CA ASN A 156 -0.74 -4.02 8.29
C ASN A 156 -1.96 -3.71 9.18
N PRO A 157 -2.08 -4.35 10.36
CA PRO A 157 -3.22 -4.16 11.26
C PRO A 157 -3.23 -2.78 11.95
N SER A 158 -2.10 -2.07 11.91
CA SER A 158 -1.98 -0.68 12.33
C SER A 158 -2.51 0.32 11.29
N LEU A 159 -2.80 -0.14 10.07
CA LEU A 159 -3.28 0.66 8.94
C LEU A 159 -2.32 1.81 8.58
N ILE A 160 -1.01 1.58 8.64
CA ILE A 160 0.03 2.51 8.18
C ILE A 160 -0.20 2.80 6.69
N LYS A 161 -0.20 4.09 6.32
CA LYS A 161 -0.49 4.58 4.97
C LYS A 161 0.72 4.58 4.04
N ASP A 162 1.92 4.88 4.56
CA ASP A 162 3.15 4.73 3.80
C ASP A 162 3.48 3.24 3.63
N HIS A 163 3.60 2.79 2.37
CA HIS A 163 3.76 1.36 2.09
C HIS A 163 5.14 0.85 2.50
N TYR A 164 6.21 1.64 2.34
CA TYR A 164 7.55 1.22 2.74
C TYR A 164 7.65 1.06 4.27
N GLU A 165 7.08 1.99 5.03
CA GLU A 165 6.95 1.89 6.49
C GLU A 165 6.10 0.69 6.90
N ALA A 166 5.00 0.42 6.20
CA ALA A 166 4.13 -0.72 6.48
C ALA A 166 4.80 -2.08 6.22
N VAL A 167 5.57 -2.21 5.12
CA VAL A 167 6.37 -3.41 4.85
C VAL A 167 7.44 -3.59 5.93
N ALA A 168 8.20 -2.55 6.25
CA ALA A 168 9.24 -2.61 7.30
C ALA A 168 8.67 -3.00 8.67
N GLU A 169 7.49 -2.49 9.03
CA GLU A 169 6.80 -2.86 10.28
C GLU A 169 6.32 -4.32 10.26
N CYS A 170 5.82 -4.82 9.12
CA CYS A 170 5.48 -6.23 8.95
C CYS A 170 6.72 -7.13 9.10
N LEU A 171 7.82 -6.81 8.41
CA LEU A 171 9.06 -7.58 8.46
C LEU A 171 9.63 -7.68 9.89
N LYS A 172 9.60 -6.58 10.66
CA LYS A 172 9.99 -6.59 12.09
C LYS A 172 9.07 -7.46 12.94
N LYS A 173 7.75 -7.35 12.76
CA LYS A 173 6.75 -8.13 13.50
C LYS A 173 6.92 -9.64 13.27
N GLU A 174 7.21 -10.04 12.03
CA GLU A 174 7.48 -11.44 11.65
C GLU A 174 8.95 -11.85 11.91
N LYS A 175 9.78 -10.95 12.46
CA LYS A 175 11.19 -11.16 12.86
C LYS A 175 12.13 -11.54 11.71
N LEU A 176 11.88 -10.97 10.53
CA LEU A 176 12.67 -11.17 9.32
C LEU A 176 13.85 -10.19 9.19
N VAL A 177 13.86 -9.14 10.03
CA VAL A 177 14.85 -8.05 10.07
C VAL A 177 15.13 -7.62 11.51
N ASP A 178 16.17 -6.81 11.72
CA ASP A 178 16.51 -6.22 13.03
C ASP A 178 15.40 -5.26 13.52
N PRO A 179 15.13 -5.14 14.84
CA PRO A 179 14.15 -4.20 15.39
C PRO A 179 14.35 -2.72 15.04
N SER A 180 15.56 -2.31 14.66
CA SER A 180 15.87 -0.95 14.19
C SER A 180 15.46 -0.66 12.74
N TYR A 181 15.05 -1.67 11.98
CA TYR A 181 14.67 -1.54 10.57
C TYR A 181 13.46 -0.61 10.37
N ASP A 182 13.52 0.24 9.34
CA ASP A 182 12.48 1.22 9.06
C ASP A 182 12.15 1.34 7.56
N GLY A 183 11.09 2.10 7.26
CA GLY A 183 10.63 2.28 5.88
C GLY A 183 11.64 2.99 4.96
N ARG A 184 12.57 3.80 5.50
CA ARG A 184 13.63 4.41 4.67
C ARG A 184 14.67 3.37 4.27
N GLN A 185 15.03 2.48 5.20
CA GLN A 185 15.94 1.39 4.89
C GLN A 185 15.30 0.42 3.88
N TYR A 186 14.07 -0.01 4.10
CA TYR A 186 13.35 -0.86 3.13
C TYR A 186 13.27 -0.21 1.75
N LYS A 187 12.90 1.09 1.70
CA LYS A 187 12.87 1.86 0.46
C LYS A 187 14.23 1.86 -0.26
N ALA A 188 15.31 2.20 0.43
CA ALA A 188 16.64 2.27 -0.18
C ALA A 188 17.15 0.91 -0.68
N GLU A 189 16.85 -0.18 0.05
CA GLU A 189 17.17 -1.55 -0.37
C GLU A 189 16.35 -1.97 -1.59
N SER A 190 15.07 -1.58 -1.66
CA SER A 190 14.18 -1.84 -2.81
C SER A 190 14.55 -1.03 -4.05
N GLU A 191 14.88 0.26 -3.90
CA GLU A 191 15.39 1.10 -5.00
C GLU A 191 16.69 0.50 -5.56
N LYS A 192 17.64 0.11 -4.69
CA LYS A 192 18.88 -0.57 -5.11
C LYS A 192 18.61 -1.92 -5.79
N TYR A 193 17.60 -2.67 -5.37
CA TYR A 193 17.22 -3.94 -6.02
C TYR A 193 16.73 -3.72 -7.47
N MET A 194 15.95 -2.66 -7.69
CA MET A 194 15.48 -2.29 -9.03
C MET A 194 16.64 -1.84 -9.94
N ASP A 195 17.59 -1.06 -9.42
CA ASP A 195 18.81 -0.68 -10.15
C ASP A 195 19.62 -1.93 -10.57
N LEU A 196 19.86 -2.86 -9.63
CA LEU A 196 20.56 -4.12 -9.89
C LEU A 196 19.87 -5.00 -10.95
N ILE A 197 18.53 -5.03 -10.97
CA ILE A 197 17.77 -5.70 -12.04
C ILE A 197 18.00 -5.01 -13.38
N GLY A 198 17.95 -3.68 -13.44
CA GLY A 198 18.20 -2.90 -14.66
C GLY A 198 19.60 -3.10 -15.24
N GLU A 199 20.61 -3.24 -14.37
CA GLU A 199 21.99 -3.55 -14.73
C GLU A 199 22.22 -5.04 -15.09
N ASN A 200 21.19 -5.89 -15.01
CA ASN A 200 21.26 -7.35 -15.11
C ASN A 200 22.14 -8.05 -14.04
N ASN A 201 22.51 -7.36 -12.95
CA ASN A 201 23.23 -7.94 -11.83
C ASN A 201 22.29 -8.65 -10.84
N LYS A 202 21.75 -9.80 -11.25
CA LYS A 202 20.82 -10.62 -10.44
C LYS A 202 21.50 -11.43 -9.32
N THR A 203 22.81 -11.28 -9.14
CA THR A 203 23.58 -12.03 -8.13
C THR A 203 23.69 -11.32 -6.79
N GLU A 204 23.65 -9.99 -6.78
CA GLU A 204 23.69 -9.20 -5.55
C GLU A 204 22.32 -9.19 -4.86
N TRP A 205 22.33 -9.27 -3.53
CA TRP A 205 21.14 -9.19 -2.69
C TRP A 205 21.25 -7.97 -1.78
N PRO A 206 20.48 -6.89 -2.02
CA PRO A 206 20.65 -5.64 -1.29
C PRO A 206 19.85 -5.57 0.02
N TYR A 207 18.90 -6.48 0.24
CA TYR A 207 18.00 -6.45 1.39
C TYR A 207 18.65 -6.97 2.67
N SER A 208 18.28 -6.40 3.81
CA SER A 208 18.75 -6.85 5.14
C SER A 208 18.05 -8.11 5.68
N PHE A 209 16.99 -8.59 5.01
CA PHE A 209 16.38 -9.89 5.29
C PHE A 209 17.02 -11.00 4.45
N ASP A 210 16.94 -12.23 4.94
CA ASP A 210 17.49 -13.41 4.26
C ASP A 210 16.76 -13.69 2.93
N LYS A 211 17.52 -13.99 1.87
CA LYS A 211 17.01 -14.36 0.54
C LYS A 211 16.21 -15.66 0.57
N ASP A 212 16.57 -16.59 1.46
CA ASP A 212 15.85 -17.86 1.63
C ASP A 212 14.49 -17.67 2.34
N LYS A 213 14.20 -16.45 2.83
CA LYS A 213 12.91 -16.03 3.40
C LYS A 213 11.99 -15.31 2.43
N LYS A 214 12.22 -15.46 1.11
CA LYS A 214 11.40 -14.81 0.07
C LYS A 214 9.89 -15.01 0.23
N ALA A 215 9.43 -16.17 0.69
CA ALA A 215 8.00 -16.46 0.83
C ALA A 215 7.37 -15.65 1.98
N GLU A 216 7.98 -15.66 3.17
CA GLU A 216 7.51 -14.89 4.32
C GLU A 216 7.60 -13.37 4.07
N VAL A 217 8.64 -12.92 3.37
CA VAL A 217 8.80 -11.52 2.93
C VAL A 217 7.71 -11.11 1.95
N ASN A 218 7.40 -11.95 0.94
CA ASN A 218 6.41 -11.63 -0.09
C ASN A 218 5.01 -11.41 0.49
N ILE A 219 4.66 -12.08 1.60
CA ILE A 219 3.42 -11.79 2.34
C ILE A 219 3.40 -10.35 2.87
N CYS A 220 4.51 -9.87 3.45
CA CYS A 220 4.61 -8.52 3.98
C CYS A 220 4.58 -7.45 2.89
N LYS A 221 5.17 -7.75 1.72
CA LYS A 221 5.06 -6.94 0.50
C LYS A 221 3.63 -6.90 -0.03
N PHE A 222 3.02 -8.07 -0.26
CA PHE A 222 1.71 -8.22 -0.92
C PHE A 222 0.61 -7.47 -0.16
N THR A 223 0.55 -7.68 1.15
CA THR A 223 -0.43 -7.01 2.02
C THR A 223 -0.24 -5.49 2.12
N ASN A 224 0.81 -4.94 1.51
CA ASN A 224 1.12 -3.52 1.41
C ASN A 224 1.28 -2.99 -0.03
N GLY A 225 0.90 -3.77 -1.04
CA GLY A 225 0.77 -3.32 -2.43
C GLY A 225 1.94 -3.63 -3.35
N GLU A 226 2.84 -4.54 -2.97
CA GLU A 226 3.98 -4.99 -3.79
C GLU A 226 3.95 -6.53 -3.90
N LEU A 227 4.14 -7.10 -5.10
CA LEU A 227 4.13 -8.55 -5.30
C LEU A 227 5.42 -9.00 -5.98
N ASP A 228 6.23 -9.81 -5.29
CA ASP A 228 7.32 -10.54 -5.93
C ASP A 228 6.73 -11.76 -6.65
N VAL A 229 6.63 -11.69 -7.98
CA VAL A 229 6.15 -12.81 -8.81
C VAL A 229 7.25 -13.86 -8.94
N ASP A 230 6.92 -15.12 -8.67
CA ASP A 230 7.85 -16.24 -8.88
C ASP A 230 7.76 -16.71 -10.35
N PRO A 231 8.89 -16.82 -11.10
CA PRO A 231 8.87 -17.28 -12.49
C PRO A 231 8.40 -18.72 -12.67
N ASP A 232 8.42 -19.54 -11.60
CA ASP A 232 7.91 -20.92 -11.62
C ASP A 232 6.39 -21.01 -11.39
N TRP A 233 5.69 -19.88 -11.19
CA TRP A 233 4.23 -19.86 -11.12
C TRP A 233 3.57 -20.24 -12.45
N PRO A 234 2.40 -20.89 -12.41
CA PRO A 234 1.65 -21.23 -13.61
C PRO A 234 1.19 -19.98 -14.36
N TRP A 235 0.88 -20.15 -15.64
CA TRP A 235 0.38 -19.08 -16.51
C TRP A 235 -1.01 -19.40 -17.00
N GLU A 236 -1.90 -18.41 -16.94
CA GLU A 236 -3.26 -18.49 -17.50
C GLU A 236 -3.29 -18.11 -18.99
N TYR A 237 -4.46 -18.23 -19.60
CA TYR A 237 -4.71 -17.84 -20.99
C TYR A 237 -6.03 -17.08 -21.12
N ILE A 238 -5.94 -15.86 -21.66
CA ILE A 238 -7.11 -15.10 -22.10
C ILE A 238 -7.49 -15.55 -23.52
N TYR A 239 -8.49 -16.44 -23.60
CA TYR A 239 -9.05 -16.96 -24.86
C TYR A 239 -10.36 -16.25 -25.21
#